data_AF-A0A1G9RVT9-F1
#
_entry.id   AF-A0A1G9RVT9-F1
#
_cell.length_a   1.000
_cell.length_b   1.000
_cell.length_c   1.000
_cell.angle_alpha   90.00
_cell.angle_beta   90.00
_cell.angle_gamma   90.00
#
_symmetry.space_group_name_H-M   'P 1'
#
loop_
_entity.id
_entity.type
_entity.pdbx_description
1 polymer ?
#
loop_
_entity_poly.entity_id
_entity_poly.type
_entity_poly.pdbx_seq_one_letter_code
_entity_poly.pdbx_strand_id
1 'polypeptide(L)'
;MKKLWKSLLSFCIVVTVFSAIPFGASAKESLVMVSSVDEISAAMSKVQPGDTIVMRNGVWKDAAIVMEGAGKKNKPITLRAETPGQVVLSGASTLNIGGSYLVVDGLVFKDGGDIDDSGVIEFRVGDNEATHSRLTNVQMIDYNPPSNAKNTKWVGLYGSYNRVDHSYFKGKKNIGATMVVWREQAGEQHHVIDHNHFAGRPILLDDSGHVISNEAETLRIGTSTYSLSDSYTTVENNLFENNDGEIELISVKSGKNVIRGNTFLNNAATVTLRHGNGTHIENNFFFANAKANAGAIRVIGEDHVIANNYISGIVGSNTTRGAIVLTNGIPNSDLNKYFQVKNVLITHNTLVNNDNNIIVGDKKSGTNTLAPVDTIIANNVVQASGNAKLPLIKVIDDSAALTYEGNFMYGAELGIGPVAGIKQQNPLLALAEDGLYRAGEKSPIVNALKNGPYSVKDDMDGQPRPQGNRDAGADQVSKTPIRNKPLQPSDVGPAWLNASE
;
A
#
# COMPACT_ATOMS: atom_id res chain seq x y z
N MET A 1 -57.16 10.69 79.65
CA MET A 1 -55.97 10.30 80.43
C MET A 1 -54.77 10.19 79.50
N LYS A 2 -53.62 10.80 79.89
CA LYS A 2 -52.25 10.72 79.32
C LYS A 2 -52.04 11.40 77.94
N LYS A 3 -51.47 12.62 77.91
CA LYS A 3 -50.03 13.01 77.91
C LYS A 3 -49.32 12.60 76.59
N LEU A 4 -49.08 13.55 75.69
CA LEU A 4 -47.84 14.36 75.50
C LEU A 4 -46.78 13.59 74.70
N TRP A 5 -46.36 14.14 73.56
CA TRP A 5 -44.95 14.38 73.21
C TRP A 5 -44.84 15.38 72.04
N LYS A 6 -43.98 16.38 72.25
CA LYS A 6 -43.58 17.42 71.30
C LYS A 6 -42.38 16.90 70.51
N SER A 7 -42.35 17.12 69.20
CA SER A 7 -41.12 17.11 68.41
C SER A 7 -41.06 18.38 67.56
N LEU A 8 -40.06 19.23 67.81
CA LEU A 8 -39.71 20.38 66.99
C LEU A 8 -39.24 19.89 65.62
N LEU A 9 -39.80 20.44 64.54
CA LEU A 9 -39.26 20.34 63.19
C LEU A 9 -38.67 21.71 62.80
N SER A 10 -37.33 21.79 62.73
CA SER A 10 -36.65 22.93 62.11
C SER A 10 -36.83 22.86 60.59
N PHE A 11 -37.41 23.91 60.00
CA PHE A 11 -37.61 24.04 58.57
C PHE A 11 -36.37 24.70 57.94
N CYS A 12 -35.47 23.90 57.35
CA CYS A 12 -34.41 24.42 56.49
C CYS A 12 -35.00 24.70 55.10
N ILE A 13 -35.13 25.99 54.74
CA ILE A 13 -35.47 26.41 53.38
C ILE A 13 -34.23 26.25 52.51
N VAL A 14 -34.20 25.23 51.65
CA VAL A 14 -33.22 25.07 50.58
C VAL A 14 -33.71 25.87 49.39
N VAL A 15 -33.10 27.03 49.13
CA VAL A 15 -33.31 27.79 47.89
C VAL A 15 -32.54 27.11 46.77
N THR A 16 -33.23 26.34 45.93
CA THR A 16 -32.65 25.72 44.74
C THR A 16 -32.59 26.77 43.62
N VAL A 17 -31.40 27.35 43.39
CA VAL A 17 -31.15 28.20 42.22
C VAL A 17 -31.04 27.27 41.00
N PHE A 18 -32.09 27.23 40.18
CA PHE A 18 -32.03 26.61 38.85
C PHE A 18 -31.18 27.51 37.95
N SER A 19 -29.87 27.26 37.88
CA SER A 19 -29.01 27.78 36.82
C SER A 19 -29.42 27.09 35.51
N ALA A 20 -30.15 27.80 34.66
CA ALA A 20 -30.45 27.38 33.30
C ALA A 20 -29.14 27.16 32.55
N ILE A 21 -28.79 25.91 32.29
CA ILE A 21 -27.69 25.55 31.38
C ILE A 21 -28.18 25.94 29.99
N PRO A 22 -27.55 26.89 29.28
CA PRO A 22 -27.92 27.18 27.91
C PRO A 22 -27.65 25.92 27.09
N PHE A 23 -28.70 25.31 26.55
CA PHE A 23 -28.61 24.35 25.47
C PHE A 23 -27.90 25.09 24.33
N GLY A 24 -26.60 24.80 24.14
CA GLY A 24 -25.83 25.35 23.04
C GLY A 24 -26.54 25.00 21.73
N ALA A 25 -26.99 26.02 21.01
CA ALA A 25 -27.46 25.85 19.65
C ALA A 25 -26.36 25.13 18.86
N SER A 26 -26.65 23.96 18.31
CA SER A 26 -25.74 23.32 17.37
C SER A 26 -25.55 24.28 16.22
N ALA A 27 -24.34 24.83 16.07
CA ALA A 27 -24.00 25.63 14.90
C ALA A 27 -24.36 24.82 13.65
N LYS A 28 -25.16 25.43 12.77
CA LYS A 28 -25.63 24.81 11.54
C LYS A 28 -24.42 24.66 10.62
N GLU A 29 -24.13 23.43 10.19
CA GLU A 29 -23.11 23.16 9.19
C GLU A 29 -23.40 23.99 7.94
N SER A 30 -22.43 24.78 7.53
CA SER A 30 -22.56 25.71 6.42
C SER A 30 -21.97 25.13 5.14
N LEU A 31 -22.65 25.41 4.03
CA LEU A 31 -22.19 25.07 2.69
C LEU A 31 -21.90 26.38 1.96
N VAL A 32 -20.66 26.52 1.48
CA VAL A 32 -20.21 27.72 0.76
C VAL A 32 -19.82 27.32 -0.66
N MET A 33 -20.59 27.79 -1.64
CA MET A 33 -20.23 27.63 -3.06
C MET A 33 -19.13 28.62 -3.43
N VAL A 34 -18.10 28.16 -4.13
CA VAL A 34 -16.97 28.98 -4.57
C VAL A 34 -16.65 28.76 -6.05
N SER A 35 -16.21 29.82 -6.72
CA SER A 35 -15.93 29.85 -8.16
C SER A 35 -14.51 30.36 -8.48
N SER A 36 -13.70 30.65 -7.46
CA SER A 36 -12.30 31.07 -7.60
C SER A 36 -11.45 30.67 -6.38
N VAL A 37 -10.12 30.70 -6.55
CA VAL A 37 -9.16 30.45 -5.45
C VAL A 37 -9.27 31.52 -4.36
N ASP A 38 -9.55 32.77 -4.72
CA ASP A 38 -9.78 33.85 -3.76
C ASP A 38 -11.02 33.57 -2.90
N GLU A 39 -12.09 33.04 -3.49
CA GLU A 39 -13.29 32.64 -2.75
C GLU A 39 -13.02 31.43 -1.84
N ILE A 40 -12.18 30.47 -2.25
CA ILE A 40 -11.71 29.39 -1.37
C ILE A 40 -10.96 29.98 -0.18
N SER A 41 -10.01 30.88 -0.42
CA SER A 41 -9.21 31.51 0.65
C SER A 41 -10.09 32.31 1.62
N ALA A 42 -11.04 33.07 1.09
CA ALA A 42 -12.01 33.83 1.88
C ALA A 42 -12.94 32.91 2.70
N ALA A 43 -13.36 31.77 2.14
CA ALA A 43 -14.14 30.77 2.85
C ALA A 43 -13.33 30.09 3.95
N MET A 44 -12.08 29.67 3.66
CA MET A 44 -11.19 29.02 4.62
C MET A 44 -10.92 29.87 5.87
N SER A 45 -10.92 31.20 5.75
CA SER A 45 -10.79 32.09 6.91
C SER A 45 -11.99 32.10 7.88
N LYS A 46 -13.12 31.51 7.47
CA LYS A 46 -14.41 31.57 8.20
C LYS A 46 -14.96 30.20 8.59
N VAL A 47 -14.62 29.15 7.83
CA VAL A 47 -15.11 27.80 8.06
C VAL A 47 -14.83 27.31 9.48
N GLN A 48 -15.81 26.59 10.01
CA GLN A 48 -15.78 25.92 11.29
C GLN A 48 -15.80 24.40 11.08
N PRO A 49 -15.41 23.59 12.08
CA PRO A 49 -15.55 22.14 12.01
C PRO A 49 -16.96 21.70 11.58
N GLY A 50 -17.05 20.96 10.46
CA GLY A 50 -18.30 20.47 9.86
C GLY A 50 -18.72 21.24 8.61
N ASP A 51 -18.12 22.39 8.32
CA ASP A 51 -18.44 23.17 7.13
C ASP A 51 -17.90 22.55 5.85
N THR A 52 -18.56 22.85 4.74
CA THR A 52 -18.21 22.37 3.41
C THR A 52 -18.05 23.52 2.42
N ILE A 53 -16.90 23.58 1.76
CA ILE A 53 -16.63 24.42 0.60
C ILE A 53 -16.89 23.59 -0.66
N VAL A 54 -17.73 24.10 -1.57
CA VAL A 54 -18.14 23.40 -2.78
C VAL A 54 -17.65 24.18 -4.00
N MET A 55 -16.71 23.58 -4.73
CA MET A 55 -16.14 24.14 -5.94
C MET A 55 -17.11 24.00 -7.12
N ARG A 56 -17.44 25.10 -7.78
CA ARG A 56 -18.25 25.11 -9.00
C ARG A 56 -17.65 24.25 -10.10
N ASN A 57 -18.51 23.55 -10.83
CA ASN A 57 -18.13 22.79 -12.03
C ASN A 57 -17.40 23.70 -13.03
N GLY A 58 -16.38 23.16 -13.69
CA GLY A 58 -15.61 23.87 -14.70
C GLY A 58 -14.11 23.57 -14.63
N VAL A 59 -13.36 24.29 -15.47
CA VAL A 59 -11.90 24.22 -15.50
C VAL A 59 -11.33 25.32 -14.61
N TRP A 60 -10.52 24.89 -13.65
CA TRP A 60 -9.75 25.71 -12.73
C TRP A 60 -8.30 25.65 -13.18
N LYS A 61 -7.92 26.58 -14.03
CA LYS A 61 -6.57 26.64 -14.62
C LYS A 61 -5.61 27.37 -13.69
N ASP A 62 -4.42 26.82 -13.52
CA ASP A 62 -3.32 27.40 -12.72
C ASP A 62 -3.78 27.76 -11.29
N ALA A 63 -4.64 26.93 -10.70
CA ALA A 63 -5.24 27.14 -9.39
C ALA A 63 -4.36 26.58 -8.26
N ALA A 64 -3.72 27.46 -7.50
CA ALA A 64 -2.99 27.11 -6.29
C ALA A 64 -3.93 27.09 -5.07
N ILE A 65 -4.44 25.91 -4.71
CA ILE A 65 -5.43 25.74 -3.64
C ILE A 65 -4.73 25.46 -2.31
N VAL A 66 -5.12 26.20 -1.27
CA VAL A 66 -4.64 25.99 0.10
C VAL A 66 -5.81 25.67 1.02
N MET A 67 -5.75 24.49 1.63
CA MET A 67 -6.67 23.97 2.64
C MET A 67 -5.94 23.94 3.98
N GLU A 68 -5.91 25.07 4.69
CA GLU A 68 -5.30 25.16 6.02
C GLU A 68 -6.36 25.38 7.09
N GLY A 69 -6.48 24.46 8.05
CA GLY A 69 -7.51 24.57 9.09
C GLY A 69 -7.55 23.39 10.07
N ALA A 70 -8.48 23.48 11.03
CA ALA A 70 -8.64 22.47 12.07
C ALA A 70 -10.12 22.04 12.19
N GLY A 71 -10.48 20.95 11.55
CA GLY A 71 -11.75 20.25 11.74
C GLY A 71 -11.78 19.42 13.03
N LYS A 72 -12.75 18.53 13.16
CA LYS A 72 -12.86 17.56 14.25
C LYS A 72 -13.19 16.17 13.71
N LYS A 73 -12.87 15.11 14.45
CA LYS A 73 -13.11 13.70 14.08
C LYS A 73 -14.48 13.41 13.46
N ASN A 74 -15.54 13.97 14.03
CA ASN A 74 -16.92 13.76 13.55
C ASN A 74 -17.49 14.97 12.82
N LYS A 75 -16.67 16.00 12.57
CA LYS A 75 -17.03 17.26 11.92
C LYS A 75 -15.80 17.80 11.14
N PRO A 76 -15.34 17.09 10.11
CA PRO A 76 -14.22 17.56 9.30
C PRO A 76 -14.60 18.83 8.54
N ILE A 77 -13.61 19.61 8.12
CA ILE A 77 -13.80 20.67 7.13
C ILE A 77 -13.60 20.03 5.76
N THR A 78 -14.55 20.21 4.84
CA THR A 78 -14.54 19.52 3.54
C THR A 78 -14.43 20.52 2.40
N LEU A 79 -13.53 20.28 1.45
CA LEU A 79 -13.53 20.88 0.12
C LEU A 79 -13.92 19.81 -0.89
N ARG A 80 -14.96 20.05 -1.66
CA ARG A 80 -15.43 19.08 -2.66
C ARG A 80 -15.85 19.71 -3.96
N ALA A 81 -15.86 18.90 -5.02
CA ALA A 81 -16.52 19.26 -6.27
C ALA A 81 -18.04 19.44 -6.08
N GLU A 82 -18.65 20.37 -6.82
CA GLU A 82 -20.10 20.51 -6.94
C GLU A 82 -20.70 19.23 -7.50
N THR A 83 -20.19 18.77 -8.64
CA THR A 83 -20.43 17.44 -9.20
C THR A 83 -19.09 16.70 -9.31
N PRO A 84 -18.91 15.53 -8.66
CA PRO A 84 -17.67 14.77 -8.74
C PRO A 84 -17.26 14.53 -10.20
N GLY A 85 -15.99 14.75 -10.51
CA GLY A 85 -15.46 14.62 -11.88
C GLY A 85 -15.63 15.86 -12.77
N GLN A 86 -16.41 16.86 -12.36
CA GLN A 86 -16.66 18.07 -13.18
C GLN A 86 -15.88 19.31 -12.71
N VAL A 87 -15.04 19.18 -11.69
CA VAL A 87 -14.07 20.20 -11.28
C VAL A 87 -12.69 19.75 -11.76
N VAL A 88 -12.23 20.37 -12.85
CA VAL A 88 -10.98 20.03 -13.53
C VAL A 88 -9.91 21.05 -13.18
N LEU A 89 -8.90 20.63 -12.44
CA LEU A 89 -7.67 21.37 -12.18
C LEU A 89 -6.68 21.12 -13.32
N SER A 90 -6.25 22.18 -14.02
CA SER A 90 -5.35 22.11 -15.18
C SER A 90 -4.18 23.09 -15.07
N GLY A 91 -3.19 22.94 -15.95
CA GLY A 91 -1.99 23.78 -15.95
C GLY A 91 -1.14 23.56 -14.69
N ALA A 92 -0.66 24.64 -14.08
CA ALA A 92 0.17 24.60 -12.89
C ALA A 92 -0.63 24.53 -11.57
N SER A 93 -1.82 23.90 -11.60
CA SER A 93 -2.68 23.80 -10.40
C SER A 93 -2.06 22.89 -9.35
N THR A 94 -2.21 23.26 -8.08
CA THR A 94 -1.68 22.56 -6.90
C THR A 94 -2.69 22.55 -5.76
N LEU A 95 -2.47 21.66 -4.80
CA LEU A 95 -3.29 21.54 -3.58
C LEU A 95 -2.41 21.29 -2.36
N ASN A 96 -2.46 22.19 -1.39
CA ASN A 96 -1.81 22.02 -0.09
C ASN A 96 -2.85 21.82 1.02
N ILE A 97 -2.64 20.84 1.89
CA ILE A 97 -3.53 20.49 3.00
C ILE A 97 -2.73 20.58 4.31
N GLY A 98 -3.06 21.52 5.20
CA GLY A 98 -2.34 21.75 6.46
C GLY A 98 -3.27 21.81 7.67
N GLY A 99 -2.87 21.20 8.80
CA GLY A 99 -3.68 21.17 10.02
C GLY A 99 -4.35 19.81 10.27
N SER A 100 -5.63 19.77 10.62
CA SER A 100 -6.25 18.48 11.02
C SER A 100 -7.71 18.29 10.60
N TYR A 101 -8.08 17.04 10.37
CA TYR A 101 -9.44 16.63 10.01
C TYR A 101 -10.01 17.40 8.80
N LEU A 102 -9.21 17.43 7.73
CA LEU A 102 -9.58 18.04 6.46
C LEU A 102 -9.92 16.95 5.44
N VAL A 103 -10.92 17.18 4.60
CA VAL A 103 -11.32 16.24 3.55
C VAL A 103 -11.32 16.96 2.20
N VAL A 104 -10.68 16.36 1.21
CA VAL A 104 -10.75 16.77 -0.20
C VAL A 104 -11.43 15.66 -1.00
N ASP A 105 -12.48 15.98 -1.75
CA ASP A 105 -13.34 15.00 -2.42
C ASP A 105 -13.73 15.40 -3.85
N GLY A 106 -13.48 14.51 -4.81
CA GLY A 106 -14.13 14.57 -6.13
C GLY A 106 -13.43 15.41 -7.20
N LEU A 107 -12.16 15.78 -7.01
CA LEU A 107 -11.39 16.64 -7.92
C LEU A 107 -10.71 15.84 -9.05
N VAL A 108 -10.52 16.46 -10.22
CA VAL A 108 -9.80 15.89 -11.36
C VAL A 108 -8.60 16.78 -11.70
N PHE A 109 -7.40 16.22 -11.72
CA PHE A 109 -6.19 16.85 -12.25
C PHE A 109 -5.88 16.25 -13.63
N LYS A 110 -5.88 17.08 -14.67
CA LYS A 110 -5.45 16.69 -16.04
C LYS A 110 -4.94 17.90 -16.80
N ASP A 111 -4.29 17.68 -17.94
CA ASP A 111 -3.68 18.75 -18.75
C ASP A 111 -2.67 19.57 -17.93
N GLY A 112 -1.71 18.86 -17.31
CA GLY A 112 -0.72 19.44 -16.40
C GLY A 112 0.24 20.43 -17.05
N GLY A 113 0.78 21.33 -16.23
CA GLY A 113 1.76 22.35 -16.61
C GLY A 113 3.05 22.24 -15.80
N ASP A 114 3.92 23.23 -15.96
CA ASP A 114 5.15 23.31 -15.17
C ASP A 114 4.82 23.70 -13.73
N ILE A 115 5.23 22.85 -12.80
CA ILE A 115 5.03 23.01 -11.35
C ILE A 115 6.41 22.99 -10.73
N ASP A 116 6.63 23.80 -9.70
CA ASP A 116 7.88 23.76 -8.94
C ASP A 116 8.17 22.34 -8.43
N ASP A 117 9.41 22.05 -8.02
CA ASP A 117 9.84 20.69 -7.63
C ASP A 117 9.10 20.14 -6.37
N SER A 118 8.14 20.89 -5.82
CA SER A 118 7.13 20.45 -4.86
C SER A 118 6.16 19.41 -5.45
N GLY A 119 5.44 18.68 -4.58
CA GLY A 119 4.35 17.82 -5.03
C GLY A 119 3.16 18.61 -5.62
N VAL A 120 2.37 17.99 -6.51
CA VAL A 120 1.10 18.56 -6.99
C VAL A 120 0.10 18.69 -5.85
N ILE A 121 -0.03 17.63 -5.05
CA ILE A 121 -0.80 17.60 -3.81
C ILE A 121 0.17 17.34 -2.66
N GLU A 122 0.22 18.24 -1.67
CA GLU A 122 1.00 18.05 -0.45
C GLU A 122 0.13 18.12 0.79
N PHE A 123 0.31 17.15 1.69
CA PHE A 123 -0.31 17.12 3.02
C PHE A 123 0.45 18.02 4.02
N ARG A 124 0.81 19.22 3.59
CA ARG A 124 1.33 20.30 4.45
C ARG A 124 1.10 21.67 3.82
N VAL A 125 1.15 22.71 4.66
CA VAL A 125 1.28 24.12 4.27
C VAL A 125 2.49 24.69 5.01
N GLY A 126 3.60 24.92 4.31
CA GLY A 126 4.88 25.20 4.97
C GLY A 126 5.24 24.05 5.94
N ASP A 127 5.47 24.40 7.21
CA ASP A 127 5.76 23.43 8.28
C ASP A 127 4.49 22.84 8.94
N ASN A 128 3.30 23.30 8.56
CA ASN A 128 2.03 22.81 9.11
C ASN A 128 1.58 21.55 8.36
N GLU A 129 2.01 20.38 8.84
CA GLU A 129 1.62 19.08 8.29
C GLU A 129 0.15 18.74 8.59
N ALA A 130 -0.50 18.04 7.65
CA ALA A 130 -1.84 17.52 7.85
C ALA A 130 -1.84 16.29 8.77
N THR A 131 -2.85 16.19 9.62
CA THR A 131 -3.12 15.00 10.43
C THR A 131 -4.58 14.61 10.42
N HIS A 132 -4.89 13.31 10.41
CA HIS A 132 -6.28 12.82 10.33
C HIS A 132 -7.07 13.38 9.13
N SER A 133 -6.39 13.71 8.04
CA SER A 133 -6.98 14.29 6.84
C SER A 133 -7.13 13.24 5.74
N ARG A 134 -8.02 13.49 4.77
CA ARG A 134 -8.40 12.52 3.74
C ARG A 134 -8.43 13.15 2.35
N LEU A 135 -7.79 12.48 1.40
CA LEU A 135 -7.94 12.72 -0.04
C LEU A 135 -8.74 11.55 -0.61
N THR A 136 -9.92 11.80 -1.15
CA THR A 136 -10.82 10.73 -1.63
C THR A 136 -11.43 11.07 -2.98
N ASN A 137 -11.72 10.04 -3.78
CA ASN A 137 -12.34 10.20 -5.09
C ASN A 137 -11.62 11.25 -5.94
N VAL A 138 -10.29 11.25 -5.98
CA VAL A 138 -9.53 12.15 -6.85
C VAL A 138 -9.06 11.40 -8.07
N GLN A 139 -9.03 12.08 -9.22
CA GLN A 139 -8.38 11.57 -10.42
C GLN A 139 -7.17 12.42 -10.77
N MET A 140 -6.08 11.78 -11.15
CA MET A 140 -4.91 12.42 -11.75
C MET A 140 -4.57 11.67 -13.03
N ILE A 141 -4.84 12.28 -14.18
CA ILE A 141 -4.76 11.65 -15.51
C ILE A 141 -3.79 12.46 -16.36
N ASP A 142 -2.66 11.85 -16.72
CA ASP A 142 -1.63 12.44 -17.56
C ASP A 142 -1.20 13.86 -17.12
N TYR A 143 -1.29 14.15 -15.81
CA TYR A 143 -0.95 15.44 -15.21
C TYR A 143 0.56 15.62 -15.07
N ASN A 144 1.23 15.72 -16.22
CA ASN A 144 2.68 15.76 -16.34
C ASN A 144 3.16 17.17 -16.68
N PRO A 145 4.35 17.58 -16.19
CA PRO A 145 5.02 18.78 -16.68
C PRO A 145 5.50 18.60 -18.13
N PRO A 146 5.87 19.70 -18.83
CA PRO A 146 6.33 19.64 -20.22
C PRO A 146 7.58 18.78 -20.46
N SER A 147 8.46 18.63 -19.47
CA SER A 147 9.68 17.82 -19.55
C SER A 147 9.59 16.60 -18.63
N ASN A 148 9.93 15.42 -19.15
CA ASN A 148 10.00 14.21 -18.35
C ASN A 148 11.14 14.23 -17.34
N ALA A 149 12.16 15.09 -17.53
CA ALA A 149 13.27 15.25 -16.59
C ALA A 149 12.88 16.05 -15.33
N LYS A 150 11.74 16.74 -15.35
CA LYS A 150 11.26 17.51 -14.20
C LYS A 150 10.85 16.56 -13.07
N ASN A 151 11.42 16.77 -11.88
CA ASN A 151 11.18 15.90 -10.73
C ASN A 151 10.01 16.40 -9.90
N THR A 152 8.81 15.91 -10.18
CA THR A 152 7.61 16.25 -9.40
C THR A 152 6.90 15.00 -8.92
N LYS A 153 6.31 15.09 -7.72
CA LYS A 153 5.45 14.03 -7.16
C LYS A 153 4.00 14.43 -7.40
N TRP A 154 3.12 13.45 -7.57
CA TRP A 154 1.68 13.77 -7.64
C TRP A 154 1.10 13.95 -6.24
N VAL A 155 1.41 13.05 -5.32
CA VAL A 155 0.92 13.14 -3.93
C VAL A 155 2.07 12.97 -2.94
N GLY A 156 2.29 13.98 -2.09
CA GLY A 156 3.19 13.94 -0.95
C GLY A 156 2.41 13.89 0.36
N LEU A 157 2.44 12.74 1.03
CA LEU A 157 1.90 12.56 2.38
C LEU A 157 2.96 13.00 3.41
N TYR A 158 2.57 13.90 4.30
CA TYR A 158 3.34 14.33 5.48
C TYR A 158 2.46 14.12 6.73
N GLY A 159 2.98 14.39 7.92
CA GLY A 159 2.22 14.28 9.16
C GLY A 159 1.84 12.84 9.52
N SER A 160 0.63 12.64 10.04
CA SER A 160 0.19 11.33 10.55
C SER A 160 -1.32 11.09 10.44
N TYR A 161 -1.74 9.82 10.41
CA TYR A 161 -3.14 9.38 10.36
C TYR A 161 -3.94 9.88 9.16
N ASN A 162 -3.26 10.28 8.08
CA ASN A 162 -3.89 10.66 6.83
C ASN A 162 -4.33 9.45 6.02
N ARG A 163 -5.33 9.66 5.15
CA ARG A 163 -5.88 8.63 4.26
C ARG A 163 -5.92 9.12 2.81
N VAL A 164 -5.49 8.27 1.88
CA VAL A 164 -5.72 8.46 0.44
C VAL A 164 -6.50 7.27 -0.08
N ASP A 165 -7.72 7.50 -0.56
CA ASP A 165 -8.59 6.39 -0.93
C ASP A 165 -9.53 6.63 -2.11
N HIS A 166 -10.03 5.55 -2.71
CA HIS A 166 -10.96 5.58 -3.85
C HIS A 166 -10.52 6.53 -4.97
N SER A 167 -9.21 6.64 -5.22
CA SER A 167 -8.64 7.60 -6.19
C SER A 167 -8.01 6.87 -7.37
N TYR A 168 -7.91 7.57 -8.51
CA TYR A 168 -7.36 7.06 -9.75
C TYR A 168 -6.12 7.86 -10.18
N PHE A 169 -4.99 7.18 -10.33
CA PHE A 169 -3.73 7.81 -10.73
C PHE A 169 -3.23 7.13 -12.00
N LYS A 170 -3.29 7.82 -13.14
CA LYS A 170 -2.98 7.25 -14.46
C LYS A 170 -2.01 8.07 -15.28
N GLY A 171 -0.94 7.44 -15.78
CA GLY A 171 -0.14 8.01 -16.87
C GLY A 171 0.96 9.00 -16.45
N LYS A 172 1.51 8.89 -15.23
CA LYS A 172 2.68 9.70 -14.84
C LYS A 172 3.91 9.30 -15.67
N LYS A 173 4.54 10.26 -16.34
CA LYS A 173 5.62 10.04 -17.33
C LYS A 173 6.94 10.74 -16.99
N ASN A 174 6.94 11.65 -16.01
CA ASN A 174 8.14 12.37 -15.58
C ASN A 174 8.79 11.77 -14.33
N ILE A 175 10.03 12.19 -14.03
CA ILE A 175 10.78 11.82 -12.83
C ILE A 175 9.97 12.14 -11.56
N GLY A 176 10.13 11.28 -10.56
CA GLY A 176 9.52 11.39 -9.25
C GLY A 176 8.42 10.36 -9.07
N ALA A 177 8.38 9.75 -7.89
CA ALA A 177 7.32 8.80 -7.54
C ALA A 177 5.91 9.39 -7.71
N THR A 178 4.92 8.54 -8.00
CA THR A 178 3.53 8.99 -8.12
C THR A 178 3.04 9.46 -6.75
N MET A 179 3.26 8.64 -5.73
CA MET A 179 2.95 8.97 -4.35
C MET A 179 4.16 8.73 -3.44
N VAL A 180 4.38 9.63 -2.48
CA VAL A 180 5.44 9.51 -1.47
C VAL A 180 4.87 9.75 -0.09
N VAL A 181 5.19 8.88 0.87
CA VAL A 181 5.12 9.16 2.29
C VAL A 181 6.44 9.77 2.71
N TRP A 182 6.44 11.08 2.94
CA TRP A 182 7.57 11.82 3.45
C TRP A 182 7.70 11.65 4.95
N ARG A 183 8.95 11.57 5.40
CA ARG A 183 9.30 11.46 6.83
C ARG A 183 10.36 12.50 7.09
N GLU A 184 9.98 13.58 7.74
CA GLU A 184 10.91 14.66 8.12
C GLU A 184 11.64 14.33 9.44
N GLN A 185 11.15 13.33 10.16
CA GLN A 185 11.67 12.85 11.44
C GLN A 185 11.38 11.35 11.62
N ALA A 186 12.00 10.74 12.63
CA ALA A 186 11.85 9.32 12.97
C ALA A 186 10.49 8.94 13.61
N GLY A 187 9.47 9.80 13.51
CA GLY A 187 8.13 9.57 14.07
C GLY A 187 7.28 8.59 13.24
N GLU A 188 6.22 8.09 13.85
CA GLU A 188 5.25 7.17 13.24
C GLU A 188 4.20 7.93 12.40
N GLN A 189 3.83 7.42 11.21
CA GLN A 189 2.87 8.08 10.33
C GLN A 189 1.46 7.48 10.42
N HIS A 190 1.30 6.16 10.54
CA HIS A 190 -0.03 5.50 10.54
C HIS A 190 -0.94 5.90 9.38
N HIS A 191 -0.36 6.20 8.21
CA HIS A 191 -1.15 6.53 7.01
C HIS A 191 -1.86 5.30 6.46
N VAL A 192 -3.00 5.52 5.81
CA VAL A 192 -3.74 4.47 5.10
C VAL A 192 -3.90 4.86 3.63
N ILE A 193 -3.45 3.99 2.73
CA ILE A 193 -3.58 4.16 1.29
C ILE A 193 -4.39 2.97 0.79
N ASP A 194 -5.67 3.19 0.46
CA ASP A 194 -6.60 2.09 0.20
C ASP A 194 -7.63 2.31 -0.91
N HIS A 195 -8.05 1.22 -1.57
CA HIS A 195 -9.06 1.27 -2.65
C HIS A 195 -8.69 2.21 -3.82
N ASN A 196 -7.40 2.47 -4.04
CA ASN A 196 -6.94 3.28 -5.17
C ASN A 196 -6.64 2.40 -6.38
N HIS A 197 -6.76 3.00 -7.57
CA HIS A 197 -6.31 2.41 -8.82
C HIS A 197 -5.12 3.21 -9.37
N PHE A 198 -3.94 2.61 -9.30
CA PHE A 198 -2.71 3.13 -9.89
C PHE A 198 -2.51 2.44 -11.24
N ALA A 199 -2.51 3.19 -12.33
CA ALA A 199 -2.55 2.64 -13.66
C ALA A 199 -1.54 3.25 -14.64
N GLY A 200 -0.96 2.42 -15.49
CA GLY A 200 -0.36 2.88 -16.75
C GLY A 200 0.80 3.86 -16.59
N ARG A 201 1.62 3.71 -15.55
CA ARG A 201 2.91 4.41 -15.47
C ARG A 201 3.90 3.74 -16.44
N PRO A 202 4.25 4.32 -17.59
CA PRO A 202 5.14 3.66 -18.55
C PRO A 202 6.58 3.65 -18.03
N ILE A 203 7.44 2.88 -18.69
CA ILE A 203 8.90 2.98 -18.53
C ILE A 203 9.29 4.46 -18.65
N LEU A 204 10.06 4.94 -17.67
CA LEU A 204 10.48 6.33 -17.65
C LEU A 204 11.51 6.59 -18.77
N LEU A 205 11.21 7.58 -19.62
CA LEU A 205 12.08 8.03 -20.70
C LEU A 205 12.40 9.52 -20.53
N ASP A 206 13.63 9.92 -20.82
CA ASP A 206 13.95 11.34 -21.02
C ASP A 206 13.26 11.88 -22.28
N ASP A 207 13.32 13.21 -22.48
CA ASP A 207 12.68 13.86 -23.64
C ASP A 207 13.28 13.44 -25.00
N SER A 208 14.44 12.77 -24.99
CA SER A 208 15.09 12.18 -26.17
C SER A 208 14.77 10.70 -26.39
N GLY A 209 13.96 10.09 -25.50
CA GLY A 209 13.57 8.68 -25.58
C GLY A 209 14.55 7.70 -24.93
N HIS A 210 15.56 8.17 -24.18
CA HIS A 210 16.44 7.27 -23.42
C HIS A 210 15.80 6.84 -22.10
N VAL A 211 16.02 5.58 -21.73
CA VAL A 211 15.50 5.04 -20.46
C VAL A 211 16.19 5.70 -19.27
N ILE A 212 15.40 6.24 -18.36
CA ILE A 212 15.83 6.63 -17.01
C ILE A 212 15.38 5.53 -16.06
N SER A 213 16.32 4.93 -15.33
CA SER A 213 16.09 3.67 -14.61
C SER A 213 15.79 3.82 -13.12
N ASN A 214 15.63 5.04 -12.62
CA ASN A 214 15.44 5.33 -11.19
C ASN A 214 14.54 6.55 -10.98
N GLU A 215 14.02 6.71 -9.76
CA GLU A 215 13.10 7.78 -9.36
C GLU A 215 11.78 7.74 -10.14
N ALA A 216 11.28 6.54 -10.40
CA ALA A 216 10.01 6.34 -11.09
C ALA A 216 9.04 5.42 -10.35
N GLU A 217 9.12 5.37 -9.02
CA GLU A 217 8.30 4.49 -8.21
C GLU A 217 6.82 4.86 -8.30
N THR A 218 5.91 3.88 -8.26
CA THR A 218 4.48 4.22 -8.11
C THR A 218 4.22 4.74 -6.70
N LEU A 219 4.74 4.06 -5.69
CA LEU A 219 4.63 4.45 -4.30
C LEU A 219 5.98 4.34 -3.60
N ARG A 220 6.34 5.33 -2.80
CA ARG A 220 7.50 5.28 -1.91
C ARG A 220 7.10 5.57 -0.47
N ILE A 221 7.53 4.73 0.48
CA ILE A 221 7.21 4.88 1.90
C ILE A 221 8.47 5.23 2.69
N GLY A 222 8.77 6.52 2.80
CA GLY A 222 9.97 7.04 3.45
C GLY A 222 11.16 7.21 2.51
N THR A 223 12.33 7.44 3.13
CA THR A 223 13.63 7.59 2.47
C THR A 223 14.70 6.87 3.29
N SER A 224 15.93 6.78 2.80
CA SER A 224 17.02 6.13 3.55
C SER A 224 17.28 6.78 4.91
N THR A 225 17.16 8.11 5.02
CA THR A 225 17.54 8.90 6.21
C THR A 225 16.89 8.42 7.49
N TYR A 226 15.59 8.10 7.46
CA TYR A 226 14.85 7.63 8.63
C TYR A 226 14.42 6.16 8.51
N SER A 227 14.97 5.42 7.56
CA SER A 227 14.48 4.09 7.21
C SER A 227 14.44 3.07 8.35
N LEU A 228 15.32 3.19 9.35
CA LEU A 228 15.37 2.29 10.51
C LEU A 228 14.31 2.59 11.58
N SER A 229 13.47 3.61 11.39
CA SER A 229 12.37 3.93 12.29
C SER A 229 11.01 3.57 11.68
N ASP A 230 10.03 3.36 12.54
CA ASP A 230 8.74 2.80 12.17
C ASP A 230 7.81 3.85 11.57
N SER A 231 7.11 3.48 10.51
CA SER A 231 6.10 4.31 9.85
C SER A 231 4.67 3.85 10.15
N TYR A 232 4.45 2.53 10.30
CA TYR A 232 3.12 1.94 10.44
C TYR A 232 2.14 2.32 9.31
N THR A 233 2.66 2.66 8.12
CA THR A 233 1.81 2.94 6.95
C THR A 233 1.18 1.63 6.46
N THR A 234 -0.12 1.68 6.18
CA THR A 234 -0.89 0.57 5.59
C THR A 234 -1.24 0.88 4.15
N VAL A 235 -0.84 0.00 3.24
CA VAL A 235 -1.21 0.01 1.82
C VAL A 235 -2.11 -1.21 1.58
N GLU A 236 -3.42 -0.98 1.45
CA GLU A 236 -4.36 -2.09 1.37
C GLU A 236 -5.46 -1.96 0.32
N ASN A 237 -5.83 -3.10 -0.27
CA ASN A 237 -6.93 -3.16 -1.24
C ASN A 237 -6.79 -2.18 -2.42
N ASN A 238 -5.57 -1.94 -2.91
CA ASN A 238 -5.33 -1.14 -4.10
C ASN A 238 -5.11 -2.03 -5.33
N LEU A 239 -5.46 -1.52 -6.50
CA LEU A 239 -5.10 -2.11 -7.80
C LEU A 239 -3.90 -1.35 -8.38
N PHE A 240 -2.82 -2.07 -8.64
CA PHE A 240 -1.67 -1.58 -9.38
C PHE A 240 -1.63 -2.28 -10.74
N GLU A 241 -1.91 -1.55 -11.80
CA GLU A 241 -2.06 -2.09 -13.14
C GLU A 241 -1.11 -1.43 -14.13
N ASN A 242 -0.28 -2.21 -14.84
CA ASN A 242 0.61 -1.69 -15.89
C ASN A 242 1.51 -0.52 -15.44
N ASN A 243 2.04 -0.60 -14.22
CA ASN A 243 3.03 0.34 -13.70
C ASN A 243 4.44 -0.21 -13.90
N ASP A 244 5.12 0.34 -14.89
CA ASP A 244 6.40 -0.10 -15.43
C ASP A 244 7.51 0.96 -15.32
N GLY A 245 7.28 2.01 -14.52
CA GLY A 245 8.19 3.16 -14.38
C GLY A 245 9.65 2.78 -14.16
N GLU A 246 9.89 1.88 -13.21
CA GLU A 246 11.21 1.34 -12.90
C GLU A 246 11.10 -0.04 -12.22
N ILE A 247 12.16 -0.52 -11.58
CA ILE A 247 12.14 -1.82 -10.88
C ILE A 247 11.33 -1.79 -9.59
N GLU A 248 11.27 -0.66 -8.88
CA GLU A 248 10.53 -0.54 -7.62
C GLU A 248 9.13 0.05 -7.87
N LEU A 249 8.10 -0.79 -7.87
CA LEU A 249 6.70 -0.34 -7.95
C LEU A 249 6.30 0.32 -6.63
N ILE A 250 6.48 -0.43 -5.53
CA ILE A 250 6.44 0.10 -4.18
C ILE A 250 7.85 0.01 -3.62
N SER A 251 8.43 1.15 -3.23
CA SER A 251 9.73 1.21 -2.55
C SER A 251 9.53 1.53 -1.08
N VAL A 252 9.60 0.49 -0.25
CA VAL A 252 9.44 0.62 1.21
C VAL A 252 10.79 1.02 1.81
N LYS A 253 10.84 2.17 2.47
CA LYS A 253 12.04 2.76 3.05
C LYS A 253 11.78 3.22 4.49
N SER A 254 11.10 2.38 5.27
CA SER A 254 10.72 2.60 6.67
C SER A 254 10.28 1.29 7.33
N GLY A 255 10.19 1.27 8.67
CA GLY A 255 9.82 0.09 9.45
C GLY A 255 8.32 -0.13 9.65
N LYS A 256 7.96 -1.38 9.96
CA LYS A 256 6.63 -1.82 10.44
C LYS A 256 5.44 -1.45 9.56
N ASN A 257 5.65 -1.38 8.24
CA ASN A 257 4.56 -1.14 7.30
C ASN A 257 3.74 -2.41 7.06
N VAL A 258 2.53 -2.23 6.53
CA VAL A 258 1.65 -3.33 6.11
C VAL A 258 1.26 -3.13 4.66
N ILE A 259 1.48 -4.14 3.81
CA ILE A 259 1.06 -4.16 2.41
C ILE A 259 0.16 -5.38 2.24
N ARG A 260 -1.16 -5.19 2.15
CA ARG A 260 -2.10 -6.32 2.16
C ARG A 260 -3.31 -6.22 1.23
N GLY A 261 -3.78 -7.36 0.73
CA GLY A 261 -5.01 -7.39 -0.08
C GLY A 261 -4.92 -6.64 -1.41
N ASN A 262 -3.73 -6.21 -1.84
CA ASN A 262 -3.56 -5.48 -3.08
C ASN A 262 -3.52 -6.46 -4.26
N THR A 263 -3.90 -5.97 -5.44
CA THR A 263 -3.73 -6.70 -6.71
C THR A 263 -2.71 -5.99 -7.58
N PHE A 264 -1.66 -6.71 -7.99
CA PHE A 264 -0.61 -6.25 -8.88
C PHE A 264 -0.79 -6.93 -10.23
N LEU A 265 -1.40 -6.24 -11.18
CA LEU A 265 -1.73 -6.74 -12.50
C LEU A 265 -0.77 -6.19 -13.57
N ASN A 266 -0.08 -7.08 -14.27
CA ASN A 266 0.76 -6.75 -15.43
C ASN A 266 1.83 -5.67 -15.15
N ASN A 267 2.55 -5.75 -14.03
CA ASN A 267 3.61 -4.78 -13.72
C ASN A 267 5.00 -5.33 -14.05
N ALA A 268 5.84 -4.52 -14.69
CA ALA A 268 7.26 -4.82 -14.96
C ALA A 268 8.17 -4.37 -13.79
N ALA A 269 7.74 -4.59 -12.56
CA ALA A 269 8.32 -4.00 -11.35
C ALA A 269 8.10 -4.92 -10.13
N THR A 270 8.56 -4.50 -8.96
CA THR A 270 8.52 -5.28 -7.70
C THR A 270 8.01 -4.43 -6.54
N VAL A 271 7.38 -5.06 -5.55
CA VAL A 271 7.29 -4.54 -4.19
C VAL A 271 8.65 -4.78 -3.54
N THR A 272 9.43 -3.72 -3.38
CA THR A 272 10.78 -3.79 -2.82
C THR A 272 10.75 -3.30 -1.38
N LEU A 273 11.06 -4.21 -0.45
CA LEU A 273 11.46 -3.88 0.91
C LEU A 273 12.88 -3.33 0.84
N ARG A 274 13.00 -2.04 0.51
CA ARG A 274 14.25 -1.44 0.06
C ARG A 274 15.14 -1.04 1.23
N HIS A 275 14.53 -0.47 2.27
CA HIS A 275 15.13 -0.15 3.56
C HIS A 275 14.09 -0.30 4.68
N GLY A 276 14.55 -0.33 5.93
CA GLY A 276 13.69 -0.53 7.09
C GLY A 276 13.29 -1.98 7.30
N ASN A 277 12.73 -2.26 8.48
CA ASN A 277 12.58 -3.62 9.01
C ASN A 277 11.13 -3.90 9.41
N GLY A 278 10.75 -5.17 9.48
CA GLY A 278 9.49 -5.57 10.09
C GLY A 278 8.24 -5.27 9.27
N THR A 279 8.35 -5.03 7.96
CA THR A 279 7.20 -4.92 7.05
C THR A 279 6.50 -6.27 6.85
N HIS A 280 5.17 -6.24 6.85
CA HIS A 280 4.30 -7.37 6.51
C HIS A 280 3.75 -7.24 5.09
N ILE A 281 3.98 -8.24 4.23
CA ILE A 281 3.39 -8.35 2.89
C ILE A 281 2.45 -9.57 2.89
N GLU A 282 1.14 -9.32 2.95
CA GLU A 282 0.15 -10.36 3.26
C GLU A 282 -1.06 -10.35 2.32
N ASN A 283 -1.57 -11.53 1.92
CA ASN A 283 -2.84 -11.65 1.18
C ASN A 283 -2.87 -10.89 -0.15
N ASN A 284 -1.72 -10.63 -0.80
CA ASN A 284 -1.69 -9.91 -2.07
C ASN A 284 -1.74 -10.89 -3.25
N PHE A 285 -2.30 -10.41 -4.37
CA PHE A 285 -2.37 -11.15 -5.63
C PHE A 285 -1.47 -10.50 -6.67
N PHE A 286 -0.50 -11.25 -7.20
CA PHE A 286 0.41 -10.79 -8.26
C PHE A 286 0.14 -11.59 -9.53
N PHE A 287 -0.28 -10.91 -10.58
CA PHE A 287 -0.53 -11.49 -11.90
C PHE A 287 0.34 -10.79 -12.93
N ALA A 288 1.47 -11.40 -13.27
CA ALA A 288 2.37 -10.83 -14.25
C ALA A 288 2.02 -11.17 -15.70
N ASN A 289 1.19 -12.19 -15.94
CA ASN A 289 0.79 -12.66 -17.28
C ASN A 289 1.96 -12.80 -18.25
N ALA A 290 3.08 -13.33 -17.77
CA ALA A 290 4.31 -13.48 -18.54
C ALA A 290 4.91 -12.18 -19.11
N LYS A 291 4.54 -11.01 -18.54
CA LYS A 291 5.12 -9.73 -18.92
C LYS A 291 6.62 -9.73 -18.67
N ALA A 292 7.37 -9.30 -19.68
CA ALA A 292 8.82 -9.18 -19.60
C ALA A 292 9.22 -8.26 -18.44
N ASN A 293 10.31 -8.61 -17.76
CA ASN A 293 10.81 -7.89 -16.59
C ASN A 293 9.84 -7.87 -15.39
N ALA A 294 8.78 -8.67 -15.35
CA ALA A 294 7.94 -8.74 -14.16
C ALA A 294 8.71 -9.32 -12.96
N GLY A 295 8.36 -8.85 -11.77
CA GLY A 295 8.74 -9.42 -10.49
C GLY A 295 7.59 -9.26 -9.49
N ALA A 296 7.71 -9.81 -8.29
CA ALA A 296 6.70 -9.63 -7.26
C ALA A 296 7.30 -9.01 -6.00
N ILE A 297 8.07 -9.77 -5.21
CA ILE A 297 8.58 -9.31 -3.92
C ILE A 297 10.11 -9.39 -3.89
N ARG A 298 10.77 -8.28 -3.51
CA ARG A 298 12.21 -8.21 -3.29
C ARG A 298 12.51 -7.75 -1.86
N VAL A 299 13.37 -8.49 -1.17
CA VAL A 299 13.57 -8.42 0.29
C VAL A 299 14.99 -7.99 0.61
N ILE A 300 15.11 -6.91 1.37
CA ILE A 300 16.34 -6.38 1.99
C ILE A 300 15.96 -5.95 3.41
N GLY A 301 16.84 -6.14 4.39
CA GLY A 301 16.54 -5.82 5.79
C GLY A 301 15.97 -7.01 6.56
N GLU A 302 15.50 -6.76 7.78
CA GLU A 302 15.20 -7.81 8.76
C GLU A 302 13.75 -7.82 9.25
N ASP A 303 13.37 -8.94 9.89
CA ASP A 303 12.10 -9.14 10.61
C ASP A 303 10.84 -9.09 9.73
N HIS A 304 10.99 -9.22 8.41
CA HIS A 304 9.85 -9.18 7.48
C HIS A 304 9.00 -10.45 7.54
N VAL A 305 7.69 -10.27 7.30
CA VAL A 305 6.74 -11.36 7.12
C VAL A 305 6.14 -11.29 5.72
N ILE A 306 6.28 -12.37 4.96
CA ILE A 306 5.75 -12.51 3.61
C ILE A 306 4.83 -13.71 3.63
N ALA A 307 3.53 -13.45 3.75
CA ALA A 307 2.58 -14.51 4.02
C ALA A 307 1.37 -14.51 3.10
N ASN A 308 0.87 -15.70 2.74
CA ASN A 308 -0.45 -15.83 2.12
C ASN A 308 -0.60 -15.10 0.76
N ASN A 309 0.52 -14.80 0.08
CA ASN A 309 0.48 -14.15 -1.22
C ASN A 309 0.30 -15.19 -2.32
N TYR A 310 -0.50 -14.85 -3.33
CA TYR A 310 -0.66 -15.61 -4.55
C TYR A 310 0.13 -14.92 -5.67
N ILE A 311 1.13 -15.60 -6.23
CA ILE A 311 2.06 -15.01 -7.21
C ILE A 311 2.11 -15.87 -8.46
N SER A 312 1.72 -15.29 -9.59
CA SER A 312 1.57 -16.01 -10.86
C SER A 312 2.20 -15.31 -12.07
N GLY A 313 2.79 -16.10 -12.95
CA GLY A 313 3.22 -15.69 -14.28
C GLY A 313 4.48 -14.81 -14.31
N ILE A 314 5.34 -14.89 -13.30
CA ILE A 314 6.56 -14.09 -13.21
C ILE A 314 7.62 -14.63 -14.18
N VAL A 315 8.04 -13.78 -15.12
CA VAL A 315 9.09 -14.06 -16.11
C VAL A 315 10.21 -13.05 -15.95
N GLY A 316 10.92 -13.17 -14.82
CA GLY A 316 12.02 -12.29 -14.46
C GLY A 316 13.17 -12.34 -15.46
N SER A 317 13.73 -11.17 -15.80
CA SER A 317 14.84 -11.04 -16.76
C SER A 317 16.23 -11.18 -16.15
N ASN A 318 16.34 -11.12 -14.81
CA ASN A 318 17.60 -11.16 -14.09
C ASN A 318 17.37 -11.66 -12.64
N THR A 319 18.42 -11.67 -11.82
CA THR A 319 18.37 -12.17 -10.44
C THR A 319 17.66 -11.27 -9.45
N THR A 320 17.32 -10.02 -9.83
CA THR A 320 16.57 -9.10 -8.96
C THR A 320 15.07 -9.15 -9.21
N ARG A 321 14.60 -10.02 -10.12
CA ARG A 321 13.20 -10.15 -10.54
C ARG A 321 12.78 -11.61 -10.45
N GLY A 322 12.04 -11.94 -9.41
CA GLY A 322 11.45 -13.25 -9.18
C GLY A 322 10.15 -13.11 -8.39
N ALA A 323 9.49 -14.23 -8.09
CA ALA A 323 8.31 -14.21 -7.23
C ALA A 323 8.70 -13.74 -5.81
N ILE A 324 9.77 -14.31 -5.24
CA ILE A 324 10.37 -13.83 -3.99
C ILE A 324 11.90 -13.81 -4.15
N VAL A 325 12.52 -12.66 -3.89
CA VAL A 325 13.97 -12.46 -4.02
C VAL A 325 14.55 -12.01 -2.68
N LEU A 326 15.57 -12.72 -2.20
CA LEU A 326 16.33 -12.38 -0.99
C LEU A 326 17.69 -11.79 -1.37
N THR A 327 17.96 -10.56 -0.96
CA THR A 327 19.18 -9.82 -1.35
C THR A 327 20.34 -9.98 -0.38
N ASN A 328 21.57 -10.09 -0.91
CA ASN A 328 22.78 -10.01 -0.10
C ASN A 328 22.98 -8.60 0.46
N GLY A 329 23.32 -8.53 1.74
CA GLY A 329 23.68 -7.31 2.44
C GLY A 329 25.17 -6.94 2.30
N ILE A 330 25.48 -5.74 2.77
CA ILE A 330 26.83 -5.19 2.86
C ILE A 330 27.22 -5.12 4.36
N PRO A 331 28.42 -5.60 4.75
CA PRO A 331 28.92 -5.40 6.12
C PRO A 331 28.96 -3.92 6.48
N ASN A 332 28.42 -3.56 7.65
CA ASN A 332 28.32 -2.16 8.10
C ASN A 332 27.69 -1.23 7.04
N SER A 333 26.62 -1.71 6.39
CA SER A 333 25.94 -0.98 5.32
C SER A 333 25.53 0.44 5.74
N ASP A 334 25.84 1.42 4.89
CA ASP A 334 25.22 2.75 4.98
C ASP A 334 23.70 2.67 4.78
N LEU A 335 22.97 3.66 5.29
CA LEU A 335 21.49 3.72 5.24
C LEU A 335 20.91 3.66 3.83
N ASN A 336 21.63 4.17 2.83
CA ASN A 336 21.19 4.16 1.42
C ASN A 336 21.68 2.92 0.64
N LYS A 337 22.34 1.96 1.29
CA LYS A 337 22.85 0.72 0.69
C LYS A 337 21.96 -0.46 1.07
N TYR A 338 22.53 -1.65 1.29
CA TYR A 338 21.79 -2.91 1.42
C TYR A 338 22.09 -3.56 2.76
N PHE A 339 21.09 -3.59 3.65
CA PHE A 339 21.17 -4.37 4.89
C PHE A 339 20.95 -5.85 4.60
N GLN A 340 21.57 -6.71 5.41
CA GLN A 340 21.45 -8.16 5.29
C GLN A 340 19.99 -8.59 5.50
N VAL A 341 19.53 -9.53 4.67
CA VAL A 341 18.28 -10.24 4.94
C VAL A 341 18.47 -11.13 6.17
N LYS A 342 17.69 -10.89 7.22
CA LYS A 342 17.81 -11.60 8.49
C LYS A 342 16.45 -11.78 9.17
N ASN A 343 16.21 -12.94 9.77
CA ASN A 343 14.99 -13.22 10.54
C ASN A 343 13.69 -12.97 9.74
N VAL A 344 13.66 -13.38 8.47
CA VAL A 344 12.49 -13.22 7.60
C VAL A 344 11.65 -14.50 7.60
N LEU A 345 10.33 -14.34 7.70
CA LEU A 345 9.36 -15.44 7.57
C LEU A 345 8.65 -15.37 6.21
N ILE A 346 8.82 -16.40 5.39
CA ILE A 346 8.10 -16.61 4.13
C ILE A 346 7.18 -17.80 4.30
N THR A 347 5.86 -17.57 4.43
CA THR A 347 4.94 -18.66 4.74
C THR A 347 3.59 -18.65 4.04
N HIS A 348 3.06 -19.84 3.74
CA HIS A 348 1.73 -19.99 3.13
C HIS A 348 1.59 -19.21 1.81
N ASN A 349 2.66 -18.99 1.04
CA ASN A 349 2.53 -18.38 -0.28
C ASN A 349 2.25 -19.46 -1.34
N THR A 350 1.47 -19.13 -2.36
CA THR A 350 1.28 -19.97 -3.56
C THR A 350 1.98 -19.30 -4.75
N LEU A 351 3.02 -19.94 -5.27
CA LEU A 351 3.78 -19.49 -6.42
C LEU A 351 3.48 -20.42 -7.59
N VAL A 352 2.81 -19.92 -8.64
CA VAL A 352 2.35 -20.77 -9.75
C VAL A 352 2.77 -20.20 -11.10
N ASN A 353 3.20 -21.06 -12.03
CA ASN A 353 3.57 -20.66 -13.39
C ASN A 353 4.62 -19.53 -13.44
N ASN A 354 5.53 -19.49 -12.48
CA ASN A 354 6.66 -18.57 -12.48
C ASN A 354 7.90 -19.28 -13.01
N ASP A 355 8.68 -18.58 -13.82
CA ASP A 355 10.01 -19.06 -14.23
C ASP A 355 11.03 -18.84 -13.11
N ASN A 356 11.02 -17.66 -12.47
CA ASN A 356 11.83 -17.36 -11.30
C ASN A 356 10.95 -17.38 -10.04
N ASN A 357 10.98 -18.49 -9.29
CA ASN A 357 10.20 -18.64 -8.06
C ASN A 357 10.90 -17.97 -6.87
N ILE A 358 11.86 -18.65 -6.24
CA ILE A 358 12.63 -18.11 -5.11
C ILE A 358 14.07 -17.87 -5.55
N ILE A 359 14.61 -16.68 -5.33
CA ILE A 359 16.02 -16.35 -5.59
C ILE A 359 16.70 -16.00 -4.26
N VAL A 360 17.83 -16.65 -3.98
CA VAL A 360 18.57 -16.49 -2.72
C VAL A 360 19.93 -15.86 -3.00
N GLY A 361 20.16 -14.69 -2.42
CA GLY A 361 21.44 -13.97 -2.46
C GLY A 361 21.66 -13.15 -3.73
N ASP A 362 20.62 -12.49 -4.27
CA ASP A 362 20.85 -11.55 -5.38
C ASP A 362 21.81 -10.44 -4.94
N LYS A 363 22.47 -9.80 -5.93
CA LYS A 363 23.54 -8.80 -5.73
C LYS A 363 24.85 -9.33 -5.11
N LYS A 364 25.03 -10.63 -4.83
CA LYS A 364 26.33 -11.19 -4.39
C LYS A 364 27.48 -10.63 -5.22
N SER A 365 28.45 -10.04 -4.55
CA SER A 365 29.61 -9.37 -5.16
C SER A 365 30.70 -9.17 -4.10
N GLY A 366 31.83 -8.56 -4.48
CA GLY A 366 32.90 -8.23 -3.52
C GLY A 366 32.48 -7.26 -2.41
N THR A 367 31.37 -6.52 -2.58
CA THR A 367 30.81 -5.62 -1.56
C THR A 367 29.62 -6.22 -0.83
N ASN A 368 28.71 -6.88 -1.55
CA ASN A 368 27.51 -7.50 -0.98
C ASN A 368 27.83 -8.94 -0.59
N THR A 369 28.54 -9.09 0.54
CA THR A 369 29.09 -10.37 1.00
C THR A 369 28.26 -11.06 2.09
N LEU A 370 27.21 -10.42 2.61
CA LEU A 370 26.37 -10.99 3.65
C LEU A 370 25.15 -11.70 3.05
N ALA A 371 25.19 -13.04 2.99
CA ALA A 371 24.07 -13.84 2.54
C ALA A 371 22.85 -13.75 3.48
N PRO A 372 21.63 -14.06 3.01
CA PRO A 372 20.46 -14.17 3.87
C PRO A 372 20.67 -15.17 5.02
N VAL A 373 20.28 -14.81 6.24
CA VAL A 373 20.41 -15.66 7.44
C VAL A 373 19.12 -15.70 8.25
N ASP A 374 19.01 -16.69 9.14
CA ASP A 374 17.86 -16.89 10.04
C ASP A 374 16.50 -16.80 9.35
N THR A 375 16.43 -17.20 8.07
CA THR A 375 15.23 -17.03 7.25
C THR A 375 14.48 -18.34 7.16
N ILE A 376 13.17 -18.29 7.42
CA ILE A 376 12.29 -19.45 7.45
C ILE A 376 11.39 -19.43 6.22
N ILE A 377 11.46 -20.49 5.42
CA ILE A 377 10.57 -20.74 4.28
C ILE A 377 9.67 -21.91 4.68
N ALA A 378 8.43 -21.61 5.05
CA ALA A 378 7.52 -22.61 5.63
C ALA A 378 6.16 -22.67 4.94
N ASN A 379 5.59 -23.87 4.74
CA ASN A 379 4.20 -24.06 4.34
C ASN A 379 3.82 -23.44 2.98
N ASN A 380 4.80 -23.19 2.10
CA ASN A 380 4.56 -22.63 0.78
C ASN A 380 4.25 -23.73 -0.24
N VAL A 381 3.52 -23.36 -1.29
CA VAL A 381 3.30 -24.21 -2.47
C VAL A 381 3.93 -23.53 -3.67
N VAL A 382 4.81 -24.26 -4.36
CA VAL A 382 5.46 -23.82 -5.60
C VAL A 382 5.15 -24.82 -6.69
N GLN A 383 4.53 -24.34 -7.76
CA GLN A 383 4.32 -25.09 -8.99
C GLN A 383 4.88 -24.27 -10.16
N ALA A 384 6.06 -24.66 -10.62
CA ALA A 384 6.67 -24.06 -11.81
C ALA A 384 5.78 -24.20 -13.05
N SER A 385 6.04 -23.34 -14.04
CA SER A 385 5.45 -23.47 -15.37
C SER A 385 5.83 -24.82 -16.00
N GLY A 386 4.95 -25.41 -16.82
CA GLY A 386 5.23 -26.70 -17.47
C GLY A 386 6.43 -26.71 -18.41
N ASN A 387 6.97 -25.53 -18.73
CA ASN A 387 8.15 -25.28 -19.55
C ASN A 387 9.27 -24.57 -18.76
N ALA A 388 9.22 -24.56 -17.43
CA ALA A 388 10.21 -23.89 -16.60
C ALA A 388 11.61 -24.43 -16.88
N LYS A 389 12.53 -23.50 -17.14
CA LYS A 389 13.95 -23.80 -17.42
C LYS A 389 14.88 -23.49 -16.25
N LEU A 390 14.34 -22.86 -15.21
CA LEU A 390 15.07 -22.41 -14.04
C LEU A 390 14.66 -23.23 -12.83
N PRO A 391 15.55 -23.38 -11.84
CA PRO A 391 15.23 -24.10 -10.62
C PRO A 391 14.15 -23.38 -9.80
N LEU A 392 13.43 -24.14 -8.98
CA LEU A 392 12.43 -23.63 -8.04
C LEU A 392 13.06 -22.71 -6.98
N ILE A 393 14.29 -23.03 -6.55
CA ILE A 393 15.11 -22.19 -5.69
C ILE A 393 16.44 -21.93 -6.41
N LYS A 394 16.62 -20.70 -6.88
CA LYS A 394 17.86 -20.26 -7.50
C LYS A 394 18.80 -19.69 -6.45
N VAL A 395 19.83 -20.46 -6.08
CA VAL A 395 20.84 -20.03 -5.11
C VAL A 395 22.00 -19.35 -5.83
N ILE A 396 22.23 -18.07 -5.49
CA ILE A 396 23.38 -17.29 -5.93
C ILE A 396 24.46 -17.25 -4.83
N ASP A 397 24.01 -17.20 -3.57
CA ASP A 397 24.90 -17.32 -2.40
C ASP A 397 24.57 -18.56 -1.59
N ASP A 398 25.46 -19.55 -1.66
CA ASP A 398 25.38 -20.84 -0.97
C ASP A 398 25.74 -20.77 0.52
N SER A 399 26.24 -19.62 0.99
CA SER A 399 26.43 -19.35 2.42
C SER A 399 25.16 -18.93 3.16
N ALA A 400 24.02 -18.85 2.46
CA ALA A 400 22.74 -18.50 3.06
C ALA A 400 22.26 -19.56 4.08
N ALA A 401 21.75 -19.10 5.22
CA ALA A 401 21.22 -19.96 6.29
C ALA A 401 19.69 -19.92 6.28
N LEU A 402 19.08 -20.88 5.59
CA LEU A 402 17.64 -21.00 5.43
C LEU A 402 17.10 -22.26 6.12
N THR A 403 15.96 -22.13 6.79
CA THR A 403 15.21 -23.26 7.37
C THR A 403 13.95 -23.52 6.54
N TYR A 404 13.70 -24.79 6.23
CA TYR A 404 12.52 -25.20 5.44
C TYR A 404 11.58 -26.07 6.28
N GLU A 405 10.27 -25.84 6.17
CA GLU A 405 9.25 -26.65 6.82
C GLU A 405 7.98 -26.75 5.97
N GLY A 406 7.38 -27.93 5.83
CA GLY A 406 6.03 -28.06 5.26
C GLY A 406 5.83 -27.58 3.82
N ASN A 407 6.88 -27.33 3.04
CA ASN A 407 6.75 -26.82 1.67
C ASN A 407 6.46 -27.94 0.67
N PHE A 408 5.67 -27.62 -0.36
CA PHE A 408 5.47 -28.45 -1.53
C PHE A 408 6.01 -27.72 -2.75
N MET A 409 6.93 -28.34 -3.49
CA MET A 409 7.60 -27.72 -4.62
C MET A 409 7.63 -28.68 -5.80
N TYR A 410 7.18 -28.26 -6.98
CA TYR A 410 7.05 -29.12 -8.15
C TYR A 410 7.22 -28.37 -9.47
N GLY A 411 7.51 -29.11 -10.53
CA GLY A 411 7.47 -28.63 -11.92
C GLY A 411 8.83 -28.21 -12.50
N ALA A 412 9.90 -28.21 -11.71
CA ALA A 412 11.27 -27.99 -12.17
C ALA A 412 12.27 -28.62 -11.18
N GLU A 413 13.57 -28.54 -11.50
CA GLU A 413 14.64 -28.87 -10.55
C GLU A 413 14.51 -28.01 -9.28
N LEU A 414 14.74 -28.59 -8.11
CA LEU A 414 14.68 -27.82 -6.87
C LEU A 414 15.74 -26.70 -6.80
N GLY A 415 16.92 -26.91 -7.40
CA GLY A 415 18.07 -25.97 -7.39
C GLY A 415 18.92 -26.00 -6.11
N ILE A 416 18.51 -26.81 -5.14
CA ILE A 416 19.30 -27.22 -3.98
C ILE A 416 19.22 -28.74 -3.85
N GLY A 417 20.13 -29.32 -3.06
CA GLY A 417 20.06 -30.74 -2.71
C GLY A 417 18.77 -31.09 -1.94
N PRO A 418 18.36 -32.36 -1.90
CA PRO A 418 17.24 -32.80 -1.07
C PRO A 418 17.43 -32.35 0.39
N VAL A 419 16.42 -31.67 0.94
CA VAL A 419 16.46 -31.11 2.29
C VAL A 419 15.15 -31.42 3.00
N ALA A 420 15.23 -31.63 4.33
CA ALA A 420 14.03 -31.77 5.15
C ALA A 420 13.14 -30.52 5.04
N GLY A 421 11.82 -30.71 5.13
CA GLY A 421 10.86 -29.60 5.05
C GLY A 421 10.46 -29.17 3.64
N ILE A 422 10.99 -29.80 2.59
CA ILE A 422 10.51 -29.65 1.21
C ILE A 422 10.07 -31.02 0.66
N LYS A 423 8.83 -31.13 0.21
CA LYS A 423 8.32 -32.26 -0.56
C LYS A 423 8.35 -31.91 -2.04
N GLN A 424 9.15 -32.63 -2.83
CA GLN A 424 9.14 -32.53 -4.29
C GLN A 424 7.98 -33.36 -4.87
N GLN A 425 6.76 -32.84 -4.73
CA GLN A 425 5.53 -33.55 -5.07
C GLN A 425 4.55 -32.62 -5.77
N ASN A 426 3.90 -33.11 -6.84
CA ASN A 426 2.88 -32.37 -7.56
C ASN A 426 1.73 -31.97 -6.61
N PRO A 427 1.46 -30.66 -6.42
CA PRO A 427 0.39 -30.19 -5.55
C PRO A 427 -1.00 -30.42 -6.15
N LEU A 428 -1.12 -30.87 -7.40
CA LEU A 428 -2.38 -31.09 -8.12
C LEU A 428 -3.29 -29.86 -8.05
N LEU A 429 -2.72 -28.68 -8.27
CA LEU A 429 -3.51 -27.47 -8.42
C LEU A 429 -4.29 -27.52 -9.74
N ALA A 430 -5.53 -27.06 -9.69
CA ALA A 430 -6.41 -26.91 -10.85
C ALA A 430 -6.89 -25.46 -10.94
N LEU A 431 -7.03 -24.94 -12.15
CA LEU A 431 -7.60 -23.62 -12.37
C LEU A 431 -9.09 -23.66 -12.04
N ALA A 432 -9.51 -22.88 -11.04
CA ALA A 432 -10.89 -22.74 -10.63
C ALA A 432 -11.64 -21.66 -11.43
N GLU A 433 -12.95 -21.56 -11.25
CA GLU A 433 -13.83 -20.62 -11.98
C GLU A 433 -13.47 -19.14 -11.74
N ASP A 434 -12.86 -18.83 -10.59
CA ASP A 434 -12.40 -17.49 -10.22
C ASP A 434 -11.06 -17.11 -10.86
N GLY A 435 -10.47 -17.99 -11.68
CA GLY A 435 -9.19 -17.77 -12.35
C GLY A 435 -7.96 -18.02 -11.48
N LEU A 436 -8.13 -18.59 -10.27
CA LEU A 436 -7.02 -18.96 -9.39
C LEU A 436 -6.72 -20.46 -9.46
N TYR A 437 -5.44 -20.81 -9.35
CA TYR A 437 -5.03 -22.21 -9.17
C TYR A 437 -5.27 -22.63 -7.72
N ARG A 438 -6.19 -23.56 -7.52
CA ARG A 438 -6.63 -24.07 -6.21
C ARG A 438 -6.35 -25.55 -6.06
N ALA A 439 -6.34 -26.05 -4.83
CA ALA A 439 -6.12 -27.48 -4.57
C ALA A 439 -7.22 -28.33 -5.23
N GLY A 440 -6.83 -29.28 -6.09
CA GLY A 440 -7.77 -30.27 -6.64
C GLY A 440 -8.19 -31.32 -5.60
N GLU A 441 -9.20 -32.14 -5.93
CA GLU A 441 -9.82 -33.10 -4.99
C GLU A 441 -8.86 -34.07 -4.29
N LYS A 442 -7.73 -34.41 -4.94
CA LYS A 442 -6.72 -35.35 -4.44
C LYS A 442 -5.41 -34.67 -4.07
N SER A 443 -5.43 -33.34 -3.94
CA SER A 443 -4.22 -32.57 -3.69
C SER A 443 -3.53 -33.01 -2.39
N PRO A 444 -2.21 -33.29 -2.43
CA PRO A 444 -1.47 -33.69 -1.25
C PRO A 444 -1.18 -32.53 -0.29
N ILE A 445 -1.54 -31.29 -0.66
CA ILE A 445 -1.33 -30.09 0.16
C ILE A 445 -2.48 -29.87 1.14
N VAL A 446 -3.63 -30.51 0.91
CA VAL A 446 -4.83 -30.40 1.75
C VAL A 446 -4.61 -31.15 3.06
N ASN A 447 -4.89 -30.50 4.18
CA ASN A 447 -4.70 -31.02 5.54
C ASN A 447 -3.26 -31.51 5.83
N ALA A 448 -2.28 -31.03 5.06
CA ALA A 448 -0.93 -31.59 5.06
C ALA A 448 -0.04 -31.10 6.21
N LEU A 449 -0.37 -29.95 6.79
CA LEU A 449 0.46 -29.27 7.76
C LEU A 449 0.11 -29.67 9.19
N LYS A 450 1.16 -29.90 9.97
CA LYS A 450 1.06 -30.10 11.43
C LYS A 450 0.90 -28.75 12.13
N ASN A 451 0.48 -28.79 13.39
CA ASN A 451 0.51 -27.61 14.24
C ASN A 451 1.95 -27.13 14.40
N GLY A 452 2.18 -25.86 14.14
CA GLY A 452 3.49 -25.23 14.18
C GLY A 452 3.37 -23.71 14.29
N PRO A 453 4.49 -23.03 14.59
CA PRO A 453 4.51 -21.59 14.87
C PRO A 453 4.34 -20.72 13.61
N TYR A 454 4.54 -21.27 12.42
CA TYR A 454 4.55 -20.53 11.16
C TYR A 454 3.17 -20.46 10.48
N SER A 455 2.12 -20.20 11.26
CA SER A 455 0.75 -20.20 10.77
C SER A 455 0.12 -18.83 10.73
N VAL A 456 -0.60 -18.56 9.64
CA VAL A 456 -1.51 -17.42 9.52
C VAL A 456 -2.92 -17.80 9.96
N LYS A 457 -3.66 -16.82 10.45
CA LYS A 457 -5.01 -17.01 10.97
C LYS A 457 -6.03 -17.27 9.87
N ASP A 458 -5.99 -16.45 8.82
CA ASP A 458 -6.92 -16.47 7.70
C ASP A 458 -6.13 -16.74 6.40
N ASP A 459 -6.77 -17.36 5.41
CA ASP A 459 -6.21 -17.64 4.08
C ASP A 459 -6.36 -16.43 3.12
N MET A 460 -5.89 -16.59 1.87
CA MET A 460 -5.88 -15.49 0.89
C MET A 460 -7.28 -14.98 0.55
N ASP A 461 -8.31 -15.82 0.75
CA ASP A 461 -9.72 -15.50 0.54
C ASP A 461 -10.35 -14.86 1.79
N GLY A 462 -9.61 -14.72 2.88
CA GLY A 462 -10.11 -14.21 4.17
C GLY A 462 -10.92 -15.25 4.96
N GLN A 463 -10.72 -16.54 4.68
CA GLN A 463 -11.36 -17.65 5.37
C GLN A 463 -10.46 -18.15 6.52
N PRO A 464 -11.04 -18.53 7.68
CA PRO A 464 -10.24 -18.95 8.82
C PRO A 464 -9.57 -20.30 8.58
N ARG A 465 -8.29 -20.40 8.92
CA ARG A 465 -7.57 -21.68 8.95
C ARG A 465 -7.91 -22.47 10.22
N PRO A 466 -8.03 -23.81 10.15
CA PRO A 466 -8.24 -24.61 11.34
C PRO A 466 -7.01 -24.58 12.27
N GLN A 467 -7.21 -24.93 13.54
CA GLN A 467 -6.11 -25.00 14.52
C GLN A 467 -5.08 -26.11 14.21
N GLY A 468 -5.44 -27.08 13.36
CA GLY A 468 -4.55 -28.12 12.85
C GLY A 468 -5.06 -28.72 11.55
N ASN A 469 -4.24 -29.57 10.91
CA ASN A 469 -4.49 -30.09 9.57
C ASN A 469 -4.75 -28.94 8.59
N ARG A 470 -3.83 -27.97 8.52
CA ARG A 470 -3.94 -26.85 7.60
C ARG A 470 -3.48 -27.25 6.21
N ASP A 471 -3.98 -26.55 5.21
CA ASP A 471 -3.47 -26.69 3.86
C ASP A 471 -2.16 -25.90 3.71
N ALA A 472 -1.25 -26.40 2.87
CA ALA A 472 -0.09 -25.63 2.45
C ALA A 472 -0.47 -24.64 1.33
N GLY A 473 0.26 -23.53 1.25
CA GLY A 473 0.00 -22.46 0.28
C GLY A 473 -1.00 -21.43 0.80
N ALA A 474 -1.35 -20.49 -0.07
CA ALA A 474 -2.14 -19.30 0.25
C ALA A 474 -3.63 -19.58 0.44
N ASP A 475 -4.13 -20.69 -0.09
CA ASP A 475 -5.52 -21.12 0.03
C ASP A 475 -5.72 -22.07 1.23
N GLN A 476 -6.93 -22.10 1.78
CA GLN A 476 -7.43 -23.15 2.65
C GLN A 476 -8.73 -23.68 2.05
N VAL A 477 -8.77 -24.95 1.67
CA VAL A 477 -10.01 -25.57 1.18
C VAL A 477 -11.07 -25.45 2.27
N SER A 478 -12.08 -24.64 1.99
CA SER A 478 -13.14 -24.31 2.92
C SER A 478 -14.40 -23.90 2.15
N LYS A 479 -15.55 -24.04 2.83
CA LYS A 479 -16.87 -23.63 2.33
C LYS A 479 -17.30 -22.27 2.90
N THR A 480 -16.45 -21.64 3.70
CA THR A 480 -16.71 -20.31 4.24
C THR A 480 -16.78 -19.30 3.09
N PRO A 481 -17.65 -18.28 3.13
CA PRO A 481 -17.68 -17.28 2.08
C PRO A 481 -16.34 -16.57 1.90
N ILE A 482 -15.92 -16.45 0.64
CA ILE A 482 -14.76 -15.65 0.22
C ILE A 482 -15.03 -14.17 0.53
N ARG A 483 -14.07 -13.51 1.16
CA ARG A 483 -14.12 -12.08 1.53
C ARG A 483 -13.07 -11.24 0.81
N ASN A 484 -11.96 -11.88 0.44
CA ASN A 484 -10.88 -11.26 -0.32
C ASN A 484 -10.80 -11.92 -1.69
N LYS A 485 -10.59 -11.13 -2.73
CA LYS A 485 -10.45 -11.60 -4.12
C LYS A 485 -9.47 -10.70 -4.86
N PRO A 486 -8.89 -11.15 -5.98
CA PRO A 486 -8.24 -10.25 -6.93
C PRO A 486 -9.14 -9.05 -7.27
N LEU A 487 -8.63 -7.85 -7.10
CA LEU A 487 -9.33 -6.61 -7.39
C LEU A 487 -9.35 -6.36 -8.90
N GLN A 488 -10.50 -5.91 -9.38
CA GLN A 488 -10.72 -5.41 -10.72
C GLN A 488 -10.86 -3.88 -10.69
N PRO A 489 -10.74 -3.19 -11.84
CA PRO A 489 -10.96 -1.73 -11.89
C PRO A 489 -12.29 -1.27 -11.28
N SER A 490 -13.34 -2.10 -11.32
CA SER A 490 -14.64 -1.80 -10.70
C SER A 490 -14.67 -1.90 -9.18
N ASP A 491 -13.67 -2.50 -8.54
CA ASP A 491 -13.60 -2.66 -7.08
C ASP A 491 -12.87 -1.47 -6.40
N VAL A 492 -12.26 -0.58 -7.17
CA VAL A 492 -11.36 0.49 -6.70
C VAL A 492 -11.56 1.79 -7.47
N GLY A 493 -10.89 2.86 -7.03
CA GLY A 493 -10.98 4.17 -7.66
C GLY A 493 -12.31 4.88 -7.38
N PRO A 494 -12.56 6.03 -8.02
CA PRO A 494 -13.77 6.80 -7.76
C PRO A 494 -14.99 6.06 -8.31
N ALA A 495 -16.10 6.05 -7.56
CA ALA A 495 -17.34 5.39 -7.99
C ALA A 495 -17.95 5.98 -9.28
N TRP A 496 -17.52 7.19 -9.66
CA TRP A 496 -17.92 7.92 -10.85
C TRP A 496 -16.88 7.85 -11.98
N LEU A 497 -15.87 6.97 -11.87
CA LEU A 497 -14.91 6.71 -12.95
C LEU A 497 -15.67 6.22 -14.18
N ASN A 498 -15.68 7.02 -15.26
CA ASN A 498 -16.28 6.61 -16.52
C ASN A 498 -15.41 5.51 -17.13
N ALA A 499 -16.03 4.40 -17.56
CA ALA A 499 -15.34 3.24 -18.16
C ALA A 499 -14.63 3.53 -19.51
N SER A 500 -14.60 4.80 -19.95
CA SER A 500 -14.08 5.24 -21.24
C SER A 500 -12.76 6.01 -21.16
N GLU A 501 -12.14 6.18 -19.99
CA GLU A 501 -10.91 6.99 -19.81
C GLU A 501 -9.60 6.21 -19.73
#